data_AF-A0A0F9SML7-F1
#
_entry.id   AF-A0A0F9SML7-F1
#
_cell.length_a   1.000
_cell.length_b   1.000
_cell.length_c   1.000
_cell.angle_alpha   90.00
_cell.angle_beta   90.00
_cell.angle_gamma   90.00
#
_symmetry.space_group_name_H-M   'P 1'
#
loop_
_entity.id
_entity.type
_entity.pdbx_description
1 polymer ?
#
loop_
_entity_poly.entity_id
_entity_poly.type
_entity_poly.pdbx_seq_one_letter_code
_entity_poly.pdbx_strand_id
1 'polypeptide(L)'
;MPSFTPDQRILVMTIATLPDEFETLMFQIIIAALEEEGRIPVHAPWTGLDARMNRSTLVGFTIEPRADGWGGELLFKEGPAETPKSIGTPQAHACATPQEAFVKVATTICLIVSGSPKLPGLLTADYF
;
A
#
# COMPACT_ATOMS: atom_id res chain seq x y z
N MET A 1 -3.78 25.54 14.92
CA MET A 1 -4.50 24.26 15.04
C MET A 1 -5.27 24.06 13.75
N PRO A 2 -4.95 23.08 12.89
CA PRO A 2 -5.73 22.86 11.68
C PRO A 2 -7.10 22.25 12.07
N SER A 3 -8.16 22.96 11.69
CA SER A 3 -9.54 22.54 11.86
C SER A 3 -9.92 21.61 10.70
N PHE A 4 -10.01 20.31 10.98
CA PHE A 4 -10.51 19.32 10.04
C PHE A 4 -12.04 19.44 9.91
N THR A 5 -12.53 19.54 8.67
CA THR A 5 -13.96 19.55 8.32
C THR A 5 -14.62 18.20 8.67
N PRO A 6 -15.94 18.15 8.90
CA PRO A 6 -16.63 16.94 9.34
C PRO A 6 -16.51 15.75 8.39
N ASP A 7 -16.27 16.01 7.10
CA ASP A 7 -16.05 14.99 6.05
C ASP A 7 -14.71 14.25 6.24
N GLN A 8 -13.65 14.98 6.62
CA GLN A 8 -12.33 14.42 6.91
C GLN A 8 -12.29 13.62 8.22
N ARG A 9 -13.22 13.89 9.15
CA ARG A 9 -13.34 13.12 10.40
C ARG A 9 -13.91 11.73 10.17
N ILE A 10 -14.77 11.54 9.18
CA ILE A 10 -15.34 10.23 8.85
C ILE A 10 -14.25 9.33 8.26
N LEU A 11 -13.43 9.86 7.34
CA LEU A 11 -12.31 9.12 6.75
C LEU A 11 -11.24 8.75 7.80
N VAL A 12 -10.85 9.69 8.67
CA VAL A 12 -9.81 9.45 9.71
C VAL A 12 -10.33 8.54 10.83
N MET A 13 -11.62 8.61 11.18
CA MET A 13 -12.21 7.81 12.25
C MET A 13 -12.56 6.38 11.79
N THR A 14 -12.85 6.15 10.51
CA THR A 14 -13.07 4.80 9.95
C THR A 14 -11.77 3.99 9.84
N ILE A 15 -10.62 4.64 9.65
CA ILE A 15 -9.31 3.97 9.64
C ILE A 15 -8.96 3.39 11.03
N ALA A 16 -9.49 3.96 12.12
CA ALA A 16 -9.16 3.56 13.48
C ALA A 16 -10.01 2.42 14.05
N THR A 17 -11.14 2.07 13.41
CA THR A 17 -12.11 1.09 13.96
C THR A 17 -12.28 -0.19 13.14
N LEU A 18 -11.78 -0.25 11.90
CA LEU A 18 -11.80 -1.45 11.04
C LEU A 18 -10.52 -1.54 10.18
N PRO A 19 -9.33 -1.76 10.80
CA PRO A 19 -8.05 -1.69 10.09
C PRO A 19 -7.96 -2.68 8.92
N ASP A 20 -8.35 -3.95 9.13
CA ASP A 20 -8.26 -5.00 8.10
C ASP A 20 -9.16 -4.75 6.87
N GLU A 21 -10.37 -4.23 7.08
CA GLU A 21 -11.32 -3.99 5.98
C GLU A 21 -10.93 -2.79 5.14
N PHE A 22 -10.40 -1.73 5.75
CA PHE A 22 -9.92 -0.55 5.05
C PHE A 22 -8.69 -0.86 4.19
N GLU A 23 -7.71 -1.57 4.74
CA GLU A 23 -6.49 -1.95 4.03
C GLU A 23 -6.79 -2.88 2.85
N THR A 24 -7.68 -3.84 3.06
CA THR A 24 -8.15 -4.75 2.01
C THR A 24 -8.89 -3.99 0.91
N LEU A 25 -9.81 -3.09 1.26
CA LEU A 25 -10.56 -2.29 0.31
C LEU A 25 -9.65 -1.37 -0.50
N MET A 26 -8.68 -0.72 0.16
CA MET A 26 -7.74 0.18 -0.50
C MET A 26 -6.80 -0.57 -1.43
N PHE A 27 -6.34 -1.76 -1.03
CA PHE A 27 -5.57 -2.63 -1.91
C PHE A 27 -6.38 -2.96 -3.18
N GLN A 28 -7.65 -3.36 -3.03
CA GLN A 28 -8.51 -3.66 -4.17
C GLN A 28 -8.71 -2.45 -5.08
N ILE A 29 -8.89 -1.25 -4.52
CA ILE A 29 -9.04 -0.01 -5.30
C ILE A 29 -7.77 0.31 -6.09
N ILE A 30 -6.58 0.16 -5.49
CA ILE A 30 -5.31 0.36 -6.19
C ILE A 30 -5.19 -0.59 -7.38
N ILE A 31 -5.49 -1.88 -7.18
CA ILE A 31 -5.44 -2.88 -8.26
C ILE A 31 -6.46 -2.56 -9.35
N ALA A 32 -7.72 -2.31 -8.99
CA ALA A 32 -8.79 -2.01 -9.93
C ALA A 32 -8.47 -0.75 -10.76
N ALA A 33 -7.92 0.29 -10.14
CA ALA A 33 -7.53 1.51 -10.84
C ALA A 33 -6.37 1.27 -11.82
N LEU A 34 -5.38 0.42 -11.46
CA LEU A 34 -4.31 0.03 -12.38
C LEU A 34 -4.83 -0.83 -13.55
N GLU A 35 -5.84 -1.67 -13.31
CA GLU A 35 -6.53 -2.44 -14.35
C GLU A 35 -7.30 -1.54 -15.31
N GLU A 36 -8.08 -0.60 -14.77
CA GLU A 36 -8.85 0.38 -15.57
C GLU A 36 -7.94 1.23 -16.46
N GLU A 37 -6.80 1.69 -15.92
CA GLU A 37 -5.80 2.45 -16.67
C GLU A 37 -5.01 1.59 -17.68
N GLY A 38 -5.22 0.27 -17.72
CA GLY A 38 -4.50 -0.65 -18.60
C GLY A 38 -3.01 -0.75 -18.27
N ARG A 39 -2.63 -0.50 -17.00
CA ARG A 39 -1.24 -0.42 -16.55
C ARG A 39 -0.69 -1.72 -16.02
N ILE A 40 -1.50 -2.77 -15.96
CA ILE A 40 -1.04 -4.10 -15.53
C ILE A 40 -0.49 -4.86 -16.74
N PRO A 41 0.84 -5.08 -16.83
CA PRO A 41 1.43 -5.83 -17.93
C PRO A 41 1.00 -7.31 -17.89
N VAL A 42 0.98 -7.97 -19.05
CA VAL A 42 0.62 -9.40 -19.15
C VAL A 42 1.56 -10.26 -18.31
N HIS A 43 2.85 -9.95 -18.33
CA HIS A 43 3.88 -10.59 -17.50
C HIS A 43 4.24 -9.71 -16.31
N ALA A 44 4.51 -10.34 -15.16
CA ALA A 44 4.94 -9.61 -13.97
C ALA A 44 6.22 -8.82 -14.26
N PRO A 45 6.29 -7.53 -13.90
CA PRO A 45 7.48 -6.71 -14.09
C PRO A 45 8.63 -7.24 -13.23
N TRP A 46 9.86 -7.06 -13.70
CA TRP A 46 11.03 -7.33 -12.86
C TRP A 46 11.24 -6.17 -11.89
N THR A 47 11.18 -6.47 -10.60
CA THR A 47 11.22 -5.48 -9.51
C THR A 47 12.56 -5.50 -8.75
N GLY A 48 13.48 -6.39 -9.13
CA GLY A 48 14.71 -6.66 -8.36
C GLY A 48 14.46 -7.38 -7.02
N LEU A 49 13.20 -7.70 -6.70
CA LEU A 49 12.82 -8.50 -5.54
C LEU A 49 12.90 -9.99 -5.86
N ASP A 50 12.73 -10.83 -4.84
CA ASP A 50 12.56 -12.27 -5.04
C ASP A 50 11.46 -12.55 -6.08
N ALA A 51 11.66 -13.54 -6.95
CA ALA A 51 10.69 -13.87 -7.99
C ALA A 51 9.29 -14.21 -7.43
N ARG A 52 9.21 -14.61 -6.16
CA ARG A 52 7.96 -14.87 -5.42
C ARG A 52 7.32 -13.62 -4.85
N MET A 53 7.92 -12.43 -4.97
CA MET A 53 7.36 -11.16 -4.52
C MET A 53 6.83 -10.38 -5.74
N ASN A 54 5.70 -10.84 -6.24
CA ASN A 54 5.07 -10.32 -7.45
C ASN A 54 3.55 -10.17 -7.24
N ARG A 55 2.84 -9.64 -8.24
CA ARG A 55 1.39 -9.42 -8.16
C ARG A 55 0.57 -10.65 -7.75
N SER A 56 1.00 -11.87 -8.12
CA SER A 56 0.22 -13.11 -7.89
C SER A 56 0.34 -13.63 -6.46
N THR A 57 1.37 -13.18 -5.75
CA THR A 57 1.63 -13.51 -4.36
C THR A 57 1.32 -12.35 -3.42
N LEU A 58 1.26 -11.11 -3.91
CA LEU A 58 0.84 -9.96 -3.12
C LEU A 58 -0.60 -10.14 -2.63
N VAL A 59 -0.81 -10.16 -1.31
CA VAL A 59 -2.15 -10.35 -0.70
C VAL A 59 -2.74 -9.08 -0.13
N GLY A 60 -1.92 -8.08 0.18
CA GLY A 60 -2.37 -6.83 0.74
C GLY A 60 -1.23 -6.05 1.37
N PHE A 61 -1.60 -5.14 2.26
CA PHE A 61 -0.67 -4.36 3.05
C PHE A 61 -1.24 -4.06 4.43
N THR A 62 -0.37 -3.68 5.35
CA THR A 62 -0.74 -3.14 6.66
C THR A 62 -0.05 -1.81 6.91
N ILE A 63 -0.68 -0.94 7.69
CA ILE A 63 -0.13 0.32 8.19
C ILE A 63 -0.19 0.28 9.70
N GLU A 64 0.97 0.23 10.33
CA GLU A 64 1.07 0.09 11.77
C GLU A 64 1.82 1.27 12.39
N PRO A 65 1.35 1.76 13.57
CA PRO A 65 2.13 2.70 14.35
C PRO A 65 3.40 2.03 14.87
N ARG A 66 4.51 2.75 14.80
CA ARG A 66 5.84 2.35 15.28
C ARG A 66 6.36 3.37 16.29
N ALA A 67 7.40 3.01 17.05
CA ALA A 67 7.99 3.86 18.08
C ALA A 67 8.35 5.27 17.58
N ASP A 68 8.79 5.38 16.32
CA ASP A 68 9.25 6.64 15.70
C ASP A 68 8.33 7.18 14.60
N GLY A 69 7.07 6.72 14.53
CA GLY A 69 6.11 7.18 13.53
C GLY A 69 5.22 6.07 12.99
N TRP A 70 5.08 5.98 11.67
CA TRP A 70 4.23 5.01 10.99
C TRP A 70 5.04 4.15 10.02
N GLY A 71 4.76 2.86 9.99
CA GLY A 71 5.34 1.91 9.05
C GLY A 71 4.27 1.29 8.18
N GLY A 72 4.63 1.05 6.92
CA GLY A 72 3.82 0.26 6.01
C GLY A 72 4.50 -1.07 5.72
N GLU A 73 3.73 -2.14 5.63
CA GLU A 73 4.22 -3.47 5.30
C GLU A 73 3.38 -4.11 4.21
N LEU A 74 4.04 -4.63 3.18
CA LEU A 74 3.40 -5.42 2.13
C LEU A 74 3.38 -6.88 2.53
N LEU A 75 2.24 -7.52 2.34
CA LEU A 75 2.05 -8.92 2.69
C LEU A 75 2.04 -9.77 1.42
N PHE A 76 2.79 -10.88 1.44
CA PHE A 76 2.80 -11.86 0.35
C PHE A 76 2.33 -13.23 0.85
N LYS A 77 1.79 -14.05 -0.06
CA LYS A 77 1.43 -15.45 0.21
C LYS A 77 2.66 -16.20 0.73
N GLU A 78 2.44 -17.03 1.74
CA GLU A 78 3.51 -17.83 2.31
C GLU A 78 4.18 -18.72 1.26
N GLY A 79 5.50 -18.57 1.14
CA GLY A 79 6.38 -19.54 0.47
C GLY A 79 7.01 -20.50 1.48
N PRO A 80 7.81 -21.49 1.04
CA PRO A 80 8.61 -22.32 1.93
C PRO A 80 9.50 -21.46 2.83
N ALA A 81 9.82 -21.98 4.02
CA ALA A 81 10.27 -21.29 5.25
C ALA A 81 11.42 -20.26 5.15
N GLU A 82 12.08 -20.13 4.00
CA GLU A 82 13.20 -19.22 3.76
C GLU A 82 12.82 -17.95 2.97
N THR A 83 11.56 -17.81 2.56
CA THR A 83 11.11 -16.65 1.78
C THR A 83 10.54 -15.57 2.71
N PRO A 84 10.94 -14.29 2.58
CA PRO A 84 10.35 -13.24 3.41
C PRO A 84 8.85 -13.13 3.12
N LYS A 85 8.05 -13.18 4.18
CA LYS A 85 6.56 -13.14 4.09
C LYS A 85 6.04 -11.72 3.84
N SER A 86 6.89 -10.74 4.08
CA SER A 86 6.54 -9.34 3.99
C SER A 86 7.71 -8.48 3.57
N ILE A 87 7.40 -7.32 2.99
CA ILE A 87 8.37 -6.25 2.75
C ILE A 87 7.84 -5.00 3.43
N GLY A 88 8.51 -4.58 4.49
CA GLY A 88 8.19 -3.36 5.20
C GLY A 88 9.11 -2.20 4.85
N THR A 89 8.62 -0.98 5.03
CA THR A 89 9.48 0.21 5.10
C THR A 89 10.53 -0.03 6.20
N PRO A 90 11.84 0.16 5.92
CA PRO A 90 12.88 -0.03 6.93
C PRO A 90 12.59 0.81 8.16
N GLN A 91 12.83 0.29 9.37
CA GLN A 91 12.54 0.98 10.64
C GLN A 91 13.23 2.36 10.74
N ALA A 92 14.39 2.52 10.09
CA ALA A 92 15.12 3.80 9.98
C ALA A 92 14.41 4.88 9.15
N HIS A 93 13.30 4.56 8.46
CA HIS A 93 12.54 5.47 7.60
C HIS A 93 11.06 5.50 7.98
N ALA A 94 10.77 5.56 9.28
CA ALA A 94 9.41 5.76 9.77
C ALA A 94 8.79 7.03 9.17
N CYS A 95 7.53 6.94 8.76
CA CYS A 95 6.79 8.05 8.18
C CYS A 95 6.19 8.90 9.30
N ALA A 96 6.07 10.21 9.08
CA ALA A 96 5.53 11.10 10.10
C ALA A 96 4.02 10.89 10.31
N THR A 97 3.31 10.43 9.27
CA THR A 97 1.86 10.26 9.26
C THR A 97 1.45 8.91 8.64
N PRO A 98 0.26 8.38 9.00
CA PRO A 98 -0.25 7.14 8.39
C PRO A 98 -0.52 7.32 6.88
N GLN A 99 -0.91 8.52 6.45
CA GLN A 99 -1.08 8.83 5.02
C GLN A 99 0.23 8.71 4.25
N GLU A 100 1.34 9.19 4.81
CA GLU A 100 2.64 9.07 4.15
C GLU A 100 3.08 7.59 4.08
N ALA A 101 2.82 6.81 5.12
CA ALA A 101 3.04 5.36 5.10
C ALA A 101 2.20 4.67 4.01
N PHE A 102 0.91 5.02 3.90
CA PHE A 102 0.03 4.55 2.84
C PHE A 102 0.57 4.88 1.45
N VAL A 103 0.97 6.14 1.20
CA VAL A 103 1.47 6.56 -0.11
C VAL A 103 2.72 5.77 -0.50
N LYS A 104 3.63 5.51 0.44
CA LYS A 104 4.83 4.68 0.18
C LYS A 104 4.47 3.24 -0.13
N VAL A 105 3.52 2.67 0.60
CA VAL A 105 3.00 1.32 0.36
C VAL A 105 2.30 1.23 -1.01
N ALA A 106 1.37 2.13 -1.30
CA ALA A 106 0.64 2.19 -2.56
C ALA A 106 1.59 2.39 -3.75
N THR A 107 2.61 3.23 -3.60
CA THR A 107 3.68 3.43 -4.59
C THR A 107 4.45 2.12 -4.85
N THR A 108 4.74 1.37 -3.78
CA THR A 108 5.44 0.09 -3.88
C THR A 108 4.55 -0.99 -4.51
N ILE A 109 3.26 -1.01 -4.20
CA ILE A 109 2.27 -1.88 -4.88
C ILE A 109 2.25 -1.57 -6.37
N CYS A 110 2.18 -0.28 -6.75
CA CYS A 110 2.20 0.12 -8.15
C CYS A 110 3.48 -0.36 -8.84
N LEU A 111 4.64 -0.25 -8.19
CA LEU A 111 5.91 -0.76 -8.73
C LEU A 111 5.86 -2.28 -8.92
N ILE A 112 5.36 -3.03 -7.95
CA ILE A 112 5.28 -4.50 -8.01
C ILE A 112 4.29 -4.99 -9.08
N VAL A 113 3.17 -4.30 -9.22
CA VAL A 113 2.06 -4.72 -10.08
C VAL A 113 2.25 -4.24 -11.51
N SER A 114 2.65 -2.98 -11.69
CA SER A 114 2.75 -2.32 -13.01
C SER A 114 4.17 -2.11 -13.51
N GLY A 115 5.18 -2.23 -12.64
CA GLY A 115 6.57 -1.89 -12.96
C GLY A 115 6.86 -0.40 -12.86
N SER A 116 5.87 0.39 -12.43
CA SER A 116 5.97 1.84 -12.29
C SER A 116 5.51 2.27 -10.89
N PRO A 117 6.28 3.12 -10.18
CA PRO A 117 5.87 3.64 -8.87
C PRO A 117 4.75 4.68 -8.95
N LYS A 118 4.30 5.05 -10.16
CA LYS A 118 3.29 6.10 -10.33
C LYS A 118 1.93 5.62 -9.78
N LEU A 119 1.34 6.37 -8.86
CA LEU A 119 -0.02 6.10 -8.40
C LEU A 119 -1.04 6.29 -9.53
N PRO A 120 -2.16 5.53 -9.55
CA PRO A 120 -3.26 5.77 -10.46
C PRO A 120 -3.92 7.14 -10.23
N GLY A 121 -4.55 7.68 -11.27
CA GLY A 121 -5.25 8.97 -11.31
C GLY A 121 -6.23 9.16 -10.15
N LEU A 122 -7.00 8.11 -9.85
CA LEU A 122 -7.97 8.04 -8.75
C LEU A 122 -7.34 8.29 -7.37
N LEU A 123 -6.04 8.06 -7.21
CA LEU A 123 -5.31 8.27 -5.95
C LEU A 123 -4.44 9.55 -5.96
N THR A 124 -4.40 10.28 -7.09
CA THR A 124 -3.57 11.48 -7.26
C THR A 124 -4.36 12.78 -7.28
N ALA A 125 -5.69 12.74 -7.40
CA ALA A 125 -6.56 13.89 -7.36
C ALA A 125 -7.46 13.85 -6.11
N ASP A 126 -7.31 14.85 -5.23
CA ASP A 126 -8.27 15.24 -4.18
C ASP A 126 -8.52 14.34 -2.95
N TYR A 127 -7.89 13.16 -2.81
CA TYR A 127 -8.18 12.24 -1.68
C TYR A 127 -7.23 12.29 -0.47
N PHE A 128 -6.22 13.17 -0.45
CA PHE A 128 -5.28 13.33 0.68
C PHE A 128 -5.07 14.78 1.11
#